data_AF-A0A0G1TSG0-F1
#
_entry.id   AF-A0A0G1TSG0-F1
#
_cell.length_a   1.000
_cell.length_b   1.000
_cell.length_c   1.000
_cell.angle_alpha   90.00
_cell.angle_beta   90.00
_cell.angle_gamma   90.00
#
_symmetry.space_group_name_H-M   'P 1'
#
loop_
_entity.id
_entity.type
_entity.pdbx_description
1 polymer ?
#
loop_
_entity_poly.entity_id
_entity_poly.type
_entity_poly.pdbx_seq_one_letter_code
_entity_poly.pdbx_strand_id
1 'polypeptide(L)'
;MSRWIDVLALSFAGWLVASVAFGWTNPSSMPSGGAGYIIVDASGNVGIGVTPAQKLHVNGSVRATQLCIASDCRSAWPADANGDISGVTASTGLTGGGTTGSVTLSADTTYLQRRIASCPVGSGRYLRVINADGTVTCNY
;
A
#
# COMPACT_ATOMS: atom_id res chain seq x y z
N MET A 1 24.43 44.29 20.16
CA MET A 1 24.14 44.90 18.85
C MET A 1 22.68 44.55 18.56
N SER A 2 21.75 45.45 18.90
CA SER A 2 20.32 45.14 19.05
C SER A 2 19.52 46.07 18.16
N ARG A 3 18.74 45.54 17.21
CA ARG A 3 17.94 46.29 16.22
C ARG A 3 16.90 45.31 15.63
N TRP A 4 15.57 45.47 15.58
CA TRP A 4 14.56 46.45 16.02
C TRP A 4 13.19 45.73 16.13
N ILE A 5 12.22 46.36 16.79
CA ILE A 5 10.79 46.00 16.72
C ILE A 5 10.12 46.99 15.76
N ASP A 6 9.40 46.49 14.75
CA ASP A 6 8.63 47.33 13.82
C ASP A 6 7.23 47.54 14.40
N VAL A 7 6.93 48.78 14.84
CA VAL A 7 5.60 49.18 15.29
C VAL A 7 4.92 49.98 14.18
N LEU A 8 3.79 49.49 13.68
CA LEU A 8 2.91 50.23 12.76
C LEU A 8 1.96 51.12 13.57
N ALA A 9 2.27 52.41 13.69
CA ALA A 9 1.37 53.38 14.31
C ALA A 9 0.46 54.04 13.27
N LEU A 10 -0.85 54.03 13.52
CA LEU A 10 -1.87 54.70 12.70
C LEU A 10 -2.51 55.81 13.54
N SER A 11 -2.26 57.06 13.19
CA SER A 11 -2.89 58.23 13.82
C SER A 11 -3.70 59.01 12.80
N PHE A 12 -4.93 59.39 13.15
CA PHE A 12 -5.83 60.13 12.28
C PHE A 12 -6.30 61.41 12.96
N ALA A 13 -6.20 62.54 12.26
CA ALA A 13 -6.79 63.81 12.66
C ALA A 13 -8.06 64.05 11.81
N GLY A 14 -9.19 63.54 12.30
CA GLY A 14 -10.50 63.59 11.61
C GLY A 14 -11.14 62.21 11.45
N TRP A 15 -12.38 62.18 10.94
CA TRP A 15 -13.05 60.93 10.58
C TRP A 15 -12.37 60.31 9.35
N LEU A 16 -11.39 59.44 9.60
CA LEU A 16 -10.81 58.56 8.60
C LEU A 16 -11.15 57.12 8.96
N VAL A 17 -11.83 56.44 8.05
CA VAL A 17 -11.94 54.98 8.03
C VAL A 17 -10.88 54.49 7.04
N ALA A 18 -9.80 53.88 7.52
CA ALA A 18 -8.83 53.12 6.71
C ALA A 18 -7.83 52.38 7.64
N SER A 19 -7.38 51.15 7.40
CA SER A 19 -7.49 50.26 6.23
C SER A 19 -7.48 48.79 6.68
N VAL A 20 -7.96 47.94 5.77
CA VAL A 20 -8.21 46.50 5.92
C VAL A 20 -6.95 45.70 6.28
N ALA A 21 -7.05 44.84 7.30
CA ALA A 21 -6.04 43.82 7.59
C ALA A 21 -6.39 42.52 6.84
N PHE A 22 -5.58 42.14 5.86
CA PHE A 22 -5.49 40.74 5.42
C PHE A 22 -4.27 40.12 6.10
N GLY A 23 -4.43 39.75 7.36
CA GLY A 23 -3.39 39.07 8.12
C GLY A 23 -3.95 37.78 8.70
N TRP A 24 -3.35 36.65 8.35
CA TRP A 24 -3.44 35.48 9.21
C TRP A 24 -2.48 35.75 10.38
N THR A 25 -2.98 36.39 11.44
CA THR A 25 -2.15 37.03 12.48
C THR A 25 -1.61 36.08 13.54
N ASN A 26 -1.72 34.76 13.35
CA ASN A 26 -0.97 33.82 14.18
C ASN A 26 -0.64 32.51 13.43
N PRO A 27 0.62 32.29 13.02
CA PRO A 27 1.02 31.02 12.42
C PRO A 27 0.95 29.82 13.37
N SER A 28 0.73 30.02 14.67
CA SER A 28 0.59 28.94 15.65
C SER A 28 -0.87 28.51 15.91
N SER A 29 -1.86 29.16 15.29
CA SER A 29 -3.27 28.76 15.46
C SER A 29 -4.00 28.77 14.12
N MET A 30 -4.42 27.59 13.67
CA MET A 30 -5.34 27.39 12.55
C MET A 30 -6.51 28.39 12.63
N PRO A 31 -6.96 29.00 11.52
CA PRO A 31 -8.08 29.93 11.57
C PRO A 31 -9.32 29.19 12.07
N SER A 32 -9.90 29.69 13.16
CA SER A 32 -11.14 29.16 13.75
C SER A 32 -12.30 29.44 12.79
N GLY A 33 -12.57 28.52 11.87
CA GLY A 33 -13.72 28.64 10.95
C GLY A 33 -13.50 28.12 9.53
N GLY A 34 -12.29 27.66 9.18
CA GLY A 34 -12.09 26.91 7.95
C GLY A 34 -10.79 26.12 8.08
N ALA A 35 -10.89 24.78 8.05
CA ALA A 35 -9.70 23.95 7.90
C ALA A 35 -8.99 24.41 6.63
N GLY A 36 -7.92 25.19 6.77
CA GLY A 36 -7.12 25.62 5.63
C GLY A 36 -6.76 24.38 4.82
N TYR A 37 -6.98 24.42 3.51
CA TYR A 37 -6.67 23.28 2.65
C TYR A 37 -5.20 22.85 2.78
N ILE A 38 -4.31 23.78 3.12
CA ILE A 38 -2.92 23.53 3.51
C ILE A 38 -2.68 24.14 4.90
N ILE A 39 -2.05 23.36 5.77
CA ILE A 39 -1.70 23.70 7.15
C ILE A 39 -0.18 23.54 7.29
N VAL A 40 0.49 24.45 7.99
CA VAL A 40 1.83 24.23 8.54
C VAL A 40 1.74 24.40 10.05
N ASP A 41 2.08 23.36 10.81
CA ASP A 41 1.99 23.40 12.28
C ASP A 41 3.23 24.00 12.94
N ALA A 42 3.18 24.23 14.25
CA ALA A 42 4.29 24.79 15.04
C ALA A 42 5.53 23.86 15.07
N SER A 43 5.40 22.59 14.70
CA SER A 43 6.50 21.63 14.57
C SER A 43 7.07 21.56 13.15
N GLY A 44 6.58 22.41 12.24
CA GLY A 44 6.99 22.48 10.84
C GLY A 44 6.47 21.32 9.99
N ASN A 45 5.36 20.68 10.38
CA ASN A 45 4.72 19.66 9.55
C ASN A 45 3.68 20.31 8.62
N VAL A 46 3.59 19.81 7.38
CA VAL A 46 2.64 20.26 6.37
C VAL A 46 1.47 19.30 6.29
N GLY A 47 0.26 19.78 6.54
CA GLY A 47 -1.01 19.05 6.36
C GLY A 47 -1.78 19.55 5.14
N ILE A 48 -2.45 18.66 4.40
CA ILE A 48 -3.41 19.04 3.35
C ILE A 48 -4.76 18.41 3.68
N GLY A 49 -5.76 19.25 4.02
CA GLY A 49 -7.09 18.80 4.44
C GLY A 49 -7.11 18.01 5.76
N VAL A 50 -6.05 18.11 6.57
CA VAL A 50 -5.87 17.36 7.82
C VAL A 50 -4.89 18.07 8.76
N THR A 51 -5.07 17.90 10.07
CA THR A 51 -4.04 18.24 11.05
C THR A 51 -2.88 17.24 10.89
N PRO A 52 -1.66 17.69 10.55
CA PRO A 52 -0.58 16.76 10.23
C PRO A 52 -0.12 15.97 11.46
N ALA A 53 -0.04 14.64 11.32
CA ALA A 53 0.53 13.74 12.33
C ALA A 53 2.00 13.37 12.00
N GLN A 54 2.50 13.83 10.85
CA GLN A 54 3.81 13.56 10.29
C GLN A 54 4.23 14.74 9.40
N LYS A 55 5.51 14.78 8.99
CA LYS A 55 6.12 15.92 8.26
C LYS A 55 5.33 16.38 7.02
N LEU A 56 4.75 15.46 6.27
CA LEU A 56 3.83 15.74 5.19
C LEU A 56 2.64 14.78 5.31
N HIS A 57 1.44 15.30 5.54
CA HIS A 57 0.22 14.50 5.71
C HIS A 57 -0.88 15.02 4.79
N VAL A 58 -1.36 14.19 3.87
CA VAL A 58 -2.46 14.53 2.95
C VAL A 58 -3.63 13.62 3.27
N ASN A 59 -4.79 14.21 3.56
CA ASN A 59 -6.05 13.46 3.65
C ASN A 59 -6.70 13.40 2.27
N GLY A 60 -6.25 12.41 1.48
CA GLY A 60 -6.65 12.21 0.08
C GLY A 60 -5.50 11.72 -0.78
N SER A 61 -5.74 11.57 -2.08
CA SER A 61 -4.73 11.15 -3.05
C SER A 61 -3.85 12.31 -3.50
N VAL A 62 -2.57 12.04 -3.76
CA VAL A 62 -1.64 13.01 -4.37
C VAL A 62 -1.49 12.70 -5.85
N ARG A 63 -1.81 13.68 -6.72
CA ARG A 63 -1.61 13.56 -8.17
C ARG A 63 -0.35 14.35 -8.57
N ALA A 64 0.63 13.65 -9.12
CA ALA A 64 1.86 14.24 -9.65
C ALA A 64 2.24 13.56 -10.97
N THR A 65 3.00 14.26 -11.82
CA THR A 65 3.63 13.64 -13.00
C THR A 65 4.71 12.64 -12.61
N GLN A 66 5.38 12.89 -11.48
CA GLN A 66 6.40 12.05 -10.88
C GLN A 66 6.53 12.38 -9.39
N LEU A 67 6.70 11.39 -8.53
CA LEU A 67 7.05 11.57 -7.12
C LEU A 67 8.46 11.04 -6.87
N CYS A 68 9.35 11.87 -6.34
CA CYS A 68 10.71 11.48 -6.00
C CYS A 68 10.95 11.54 -4.49
N ILE A 69 11.56 10.49 -3.95
CA ILE A 69 12.06 10.42 -2.58
C ILE A 69 13.53 9.99 -2.65
N ALA A 70 14.43 10.93 -2.32
CA ALA A 70 15.86 10.80 -2.59
C ALA A 70 16.11 10.46 -4.08
N SER A 71 16.81 9.35 -4.37
CA SER A 71 17.12 8.93 -5.74
C SER A 71 16.05 8.03 -6.38
N ASP A 72 14.99 7.65 -5.65
CA ASP A 72 13.88 6.89 -6.23
C ASP A 72 12.81 7.86 -6.73
N CYS A 73 12.43 7.69 -7.99
CA CYS A 73 11.48 8.54 -8.68
C CYS A 73 10.45 7.67 -9.40
N ARG A 74 9.18 7.80 -9.02
CA ARG A 74 8.07 7.06 -9.61
C ARG A 74 7.22 7.99 -10.48
N SER A 75 7.30 7.83 -11.79
CA SER A 75 6.45 8.50 -12.79
C SER A 75 5.13 7.75 -13.05
N ALA A 76 5.03 6.51 -12.58
CA ALA A 76 3.81 5.73 -12.55
C ALA A 76 3.82 4.86 -11.28
N TRP A 77 2.67 4.81 -10.62
CA TRP A 77 2.40 3.78 -9.61
C TRP A 77 1.87 2.55 -10.34
N PRO A 78 2.27 1.32 -9.93
CA PRO A 78 1.76 0.12 -10.57
C PRO A 78 0.23 0.12 -10.48
N ALA A 79 -0.43 0.00 -11.63
CA ALA A 79 -1.86 -0.27 -11.65
C ALA A 79 -2.03 -1.68 -11.09
N ASP A 80 -2.66 -1.78 -9.94
CA ASP A 80 -3.07 -2.97 -9.20
C ASP A 80 -4.05 -3.89 -9.97
N ALA A 81 -4.10 -3.78 -11.30
CA ALA A 81 -4.89 -4.64 -12.18
C ALA A 81 -4.38 -6.10 -12.19
N ASN A 82 -3.11 -6.31 -11.85
CA ASN A 82 -2.51 -7.61 -11.66
C ASN A 82 -2.08 -7.65 -10.19
N GLY A 83 -2.76 -8.41 -9.34
CA GLY A 83 -2.34 -8.57 -7.93
C GLY A 83 -0.90 -9.08 -7.79
N ASP A 84 -0.44 -9.30 -6.56
CA ASP A 84 0.96 -9.69 -6.25
C ASP A 84 1.52 -10.83 -7.12
N ILE A 85 0.63 -11.72 -7.62
CA ILE A 85 0.96 -12.80 -8.55
C ILE A 85 0.57 -12.40 -9.98
N SER A 86 1.57 -12.26 -10.86
CA SER A 86 1.37 -11.97 -12.29
C SER A 86 1.04 -13.22 -13.14
N GLY A 87 1.18 -14.42 -12.56
CA GLY A 87 0.74 -15.67 -13.17
C GLY A 87 1.29 -16.92 -12.49
N VAL A 88 0.54 -18.01 -12.61
CA VAL A 88 0.94 -19.35 -12.20
C VAL A 88 0.63 -20.33 -13.32
N THR A 89 1.66 -21.00 -13.81
CA THR A 89 1.53 -22.10 -14.77
C THR A 89 1.73 -23.41 -14.03
N ALA A 90 0.66 -24.19 -13.89
CA ALA A 90 0.75 -25.53 -13.36
C ALA A 90 1.47 -26.47 -14.36
N SER A 91 2.35 -27.33 -13.84
CA SER A 91 3.02 -28.37 -14.62
C SER A 91 2.42 -29.74 -14.33
N THR A 92 3.04 -30.80 -14.84
CA THR A 92 2.62 -32.18 -14.62
C THR A 92 2.44 -32.52 -13.15
N GLY A 93 1.31 -33.14 -12.79
CA GLY A 93 0.97 -33.46 -11.40
C GLY A 93 0.14 -32.39 -10.69
N LEU A 94 -0.09 -31.24 -11.32
CA LEU A 94 -0.95 -30.17 -10.82
C LEU A 94 -1.97 -29.75 -11.89
N THR A 95 -3.14 -29.31 -11.46
CA THR A 95 -4.16 -28.68 -12.31
C THR A 95 -4.47 -27.27 -11.81
N GLY A 96 -5.07 -26.44 -12.67
CA GLY A 96 -5.40 -25.05 -12.36
C GLY A 96 -4.34 -24.07 -12.86
N GLY A 97 -4.10 -23.01 -12.09
CA GLY A 97 -3.28 -21.87 -12.50
C GLY A 97 -4.12 -20.73 -13.07
N GLY A 98 -3.46 -19.63 -13.42
CA GLY A 98 -4.11 -18.42 -13.89
C GLY A 98 -3.16 -17.22 -13.90
N THR A 99 -3.51 -16.19 -14.66
CA THR A 99 -2.74 -14.93 -14.79
C THR A 99 -3.42 -13.73 -14.16
N THR A 100 -4.65 -13.90 -13.66
CA THR A 100 -5.46 -12.85 -13.05
C THR A 100 -6.35 -13.40 -11.94
N GLY A 101 -6.71 -12.54 -10.99
CA GLY A 101 -7.61 -12.89 -9.89
C GLY A 101 -7.02 -13.90 -8.90
N SER A 102 -7.89 -14.50 -8.08
CA SER A 102 -7.51 -15.59 -7.20
C SER A 102 -7.16 -16.83 -8.01
N VAL A 103 -5.92 -17.29 -7.90
CA VAL A 103 -5.44 -18.47 -8.61
C VAL A 103 -5.64 -19.71 -7.74
N THR A 104 -6.34 -20.72 -8.29
CA THR A 104 -6.49 -22.03 -7.64
C THR A 104 -5.52 -23.02 -8.27
N LEU A 105 -4.78 -23.74 -7.41
CA LEU A 105 -3.97 -24.89 -7.79
C LEU A 105 -4.51 -26.12 -7.07
N SER A 106 -4.64 -27.22 -7.82
CA SER A 106 -5.09 -28.51 -7.29
C SER A 106 -4.09 -29.58 -7.65
N ALA A 107 -4.01 -30.63 -6.82
CA ALA A 107 -3.22 -31.81 -7.14
C ALA A 107 -3.93 -32.64 -8.22
N ASP A 108 -3.25 -32.98 -9.32
CA ASP A 108 -3.78 -33.89 -10.33
C ASP A 108 -3.63 -35.33 -9.84
N THR A 109 -4.66 -35.87 -9.21
CA THR A 109 -4.60 -37.24 -8.69
C THR A 109 -4.47 -38.28 -9.79
N THR A 110 -4.89 -38.01 -11.03
CA THR A 110 -4.74 -38.96 -12.15
C THR A 110 -3.28 -39.07 -12.60
N TYR A 111 -2.56 -37.96 -12.58
CA TYR A 111 -1.12 -37.95 -12.87
C TYR A 111 -0.31 -38.45 -11.68
N LEU A 112 -0.61 -37.95 -10.47
CA LEU A 112 0.15 -38.27 -9.26
C LEU A 112 0.01 -39.75 -8.86
N GLN A 113 -1.18 -40.33 -9.00
CA GLN A 113 -1.40 -41.73 -8.61
C GLN A 113 -0.80 -42.73 -9.60
N ARG A 114 -0.40 -42.33 -10.82
CA ARG A 114 0.31 -43.22 -11.76
C ARG A 114 1.64 -43.74 -11.19
N ARG A 115 2.22 -43.02 -10.22
CA ARG A 115 3.44 -43.46 -9.55
C ARG A 115 3.20 -44.65 -8.61
N ILE A 116 1.96 -44.87 -8.16
CA ILE A 116 1.63 -45.94 -7.23
C ILE A 116 1.57 -47.28 -7.99
N ALA A 117 2.42 -48.22 -7.60
CA ALA A 117 2.38 -49.59 -8.12
C ALA A 117 1.27 -50.43 -7.45
N SER A 118 0.75 -51.46 -8.12
CA SER A 118 -0.16 -52.42 -7.49
C SER A 118 0.60 -53.59 -6.84
N CYS A 119 -0.01 -54.21 -5.84
CA CYS A 119 0.49 -55.50 -5.35
C CYS A 119 0.29 -56.59 -6.42
N PRO A 120 1.23 -57.54 -6.59
CA PRO A 120 1.05 -58.64 -7.51
C PRO A 120 -0.28 -59.36 -7.27
N VAL A 121 -1.05 -59.57 -8.33
CA VAL A 121 -2.34 -60.26 -8.24
C VAL A 121 -2.11 -61.73 -7.89
N GLY A 122 -2.58 -62.14 -6.70
CA GLY A 122 -2.43 -63.52 -6.20
C GLY A 122 -2.35 -63.61 -4.67
N SER A 123 -3.10 -64.57 -4.11
CA SER A 123 -3.12 -64.97 -2.68
C SER A 123 -3.44 -63.86 -1.66
N GLY A 124 -4.43 -63.01 -1.94
CA GLY A 124 -5.08 -62.18 -0.90
C GLY A 124 -4.26 -61.02 -0.33
N ARG A 125 -3.22 -60.56 -1.04
CA ARG A 125 -2.35 -59.49 -0.53
C ARG A 125 -3.05 -58.13 -0.52
N TYR A 126 -2.72 -57.30 0.47
CA TYR A 126 -3.14 -55.89 0.54
C TYR A 126 -1.94 -54.94 0.67
N LEU A 127 -2.17 -53.68 0.32
CA LEU A 127 -1.19 -52.61 0.39
C LEU A 127 -1.03 -52.16 1.85
N ARG A 128 0.21 -52.19 2.37
CA ARG A 128 0.52 -51.76 3.74
C ARG A 128 1.21 -50.39 3.80
N VAL A 129 2.09 -50.10 2.84
CA VAL A 129 2.83 -48.83 2.76
C VAL A 129 2.99 -48.41 1.30
N ILE A 130 2.86 -47.11 1.02
CA ILE A 130 3.29 -46.47 -0.22
C ILE A 130 4.57 -45.69 0.08
N ASN A 131 5.65 -46.00 -0.62
CA ASN A 131 6.93 -45.30 -0.47
C ASN A 131 6.90 -43.97 -1.24
N ALA A 132 7.79 -43.04 -0.89
CA ALA A 132 7.87 -41.73 -1.55
C ALA A 132 8.20 -41.81 -3.06
N ASP A 133 8.81 -42.91 -3.50
CA ASP A 133 9.09 -43.19 -4.91
C ASP A 133 7.85 -43.68 -5.68
N GLY A 134 6.82 -44.18 -4.98
CA GLY A 134 5.59 -44.75 -5.54
C GLY A 134 5.53 -46.28 -5.49
N THR A 135 6.59 -46.95 -5.04
CA THR A 135 6.58 -48.41 -4.82
C THR A 135 5.70 -48.76 -3.61
N VAL A 136 5.13 -49.98 -3.62
CA VAL A 136 4.22 -50.43 -2.57
C VAL A 136 4.80 -51.63 -1.82
N THR A 137 4.67 -51.61 -0.49
CA THR A 137 4.97 -52.77 0.36
C THR A 137 3.69 -53.54 0.61
N CYS A 138 3.65 -54.78 0.14
CA CYS A 138 2.48 -55.65 0.25
C CYS A 138 2.60 -56.60 1.45
N ASN A 139 1.48 -56.91 2.07
CA ASN A 139 1.38 -57.94 3.10
C ASN A 139 0.29 -58.96 2.76
N TYR A 140 0.26 -60.07 3.49
CA TYR A 140 -0.82 -61.05 3.48
C TYR A 140 -1.87 -60.73 4.54
#